data_AF-A0A1X0T4N1-F1
#
_entry.id   AF-A0A1X0T4N1-F1
#
_cell.length_a   1.000
_cell.length_b   1.000
_cell.length_c   1.000
_cell.angle_alpha   90.00
_cell.angle_beta   90.00
_cell.angle_gamma   90.00
#
_symmetry.space_group_name_H-M   'P 1'
#
loop_
_entity.id
_entity.type
_entity.pdbx_description
1 polymer ?
#
loop_
_entity_poly.entity_id
_entity_poly.type
_entity_poly.pdbx_seq_one_letter_code
_entity_poly.pdbx_strand_id
1 'polypeptide(L)'
;MTVEEFGSIIRLIERIDGMDPMTREREITLRAKLRERWINGLTENGLVRSGDAAEAHPMYRLPETEFRQFLRRTDNDPDEQAAILNHHLDGYERYGEFVPPYPAWRIVVILRRAKRRDLEARFLVSWLRCFYAGIGTRYDELELRARKLGVDLSSLPPRPIRTPRAPHDVCNLSMRVKSVTPQDTDGTSYYFDFDYHCTECGSYRLSYDDGIDLTYDTAMYCGECKVPFGRYGAIQDLCRAIGKAELTRRGL
;
A
#
# COMPACT_ATOMS: atom_id res chain seq x y z
N MET A 1 -14.19 31.66 3.86
CA MET A 1 -13.77 30.38 4.43
C MET A 1 -13.79 30.45 5.95
N THR A 2 -14.81 29.86 6.57
CA THR A 2 -15.01 29.87 8.04
C THR A 2 -14.26 28.71 8.71
N VAL A 3 -14.19 28.69 10.05
CA VAL A 3 -13.59 27.58 10.82
C VAL A 3 -14.32 26.25 10.57
N GLU A 4 -15.62 26.30 10.27
CA GLU A 4 -16.45 25.12 9.98
C GLU A 4 -15.98 24.37 8.72
N GLU A 5 -15.52 25.07 7.68
CA GLU A 5 -15.09 24.48 6.41
C GLU A 5 -13.83 23.59 6.51
N PHE A 6 -13.08 23.68 7.63
CA PHE A 6 -11.89 22.87 7.86
C PHE A 6 -12.01 21.94 9.06
N GLY A 7 -13.23 21.74 9.58
CA GLY A 7 -13.46 20.89 10.74
C GLY A 7 -12.93 19.46 10.55
N SER A 8 -13.06 18.89 9.35
CA SER A 8 -12.50 17.56 9.01
C SER A 8 -10.98 17.52 9.09
N ILE A 9 -10.30 18.53 8.53
CA ILE A 9 -8.84 18.65 8.57
C ILE A 9 -8.36 18.87 10.02
N ILE A 10 -9.05 19.67 10.81
CA ILE A 10 -8.69 19.88 12.22
C ILE A 10 -8.77 18.56 13.00
N ARG A 11 -9.86 17.81 12.86
CA ARG A 11 -10.00 16.48 13.49
C ARG A 11 -8.94 15.50 13.00
N LEU A 12 -8.58 15.55 11.71
CA LEU A 12 -7.51 14.73 11.15
C LEU A 12 -6.15 15.08 11.76
N ILE A 13 -5.84 16.38 11.93
CA ILE A 13 -4.63 16.84 12.62
C ILE A 13 -4.61 16.32 14.06
N GLU A 14 -5.71 16.47 14.79
CA GLU A 14 -5.83 15.98 16.18
C GLU A 14 -5.64 14.47 16.28
N ARG A 15 -6.19 13.71 15.34
CA ARG A 15 -5.94 12.27 15.23
C ARG A 15 -4.46 11.98 15.06
N ILE A 16 -3.80 12.62 14.08
CA ILE A 16 -2.38 12.40 13.81
C ILE A 16 -1.52 12.84 14.99
N ASP A 17 -1.87 13.92 15.69
CA ASP A 17 -1.21 14.38 16.92
C ASP A 17 -1.30 13.32 18.04
N GLY A 18 -2.42 12.61 18.14
CA GLY A 18 -2.63 11.51 19.09
C GLY A 18 -1.95 10.19 18.70
N MET A 19 -1.42 10.07 17.47
CA MET A 19 -0.73 8.85 17.03
C MET A 19 0.72 8.82 17.52
N ASP A 20 1.21 7.64 17.86
CA ASP A 20 2.63 7.39 18.03
C ASP A 20 3.25 7.01 16.68
N PRO A 21 4.42 7.56 16.31
CA PRO A 21 5.16 7.08 15.15
C PRO A 21 5.42 5.56 15.26
N MET A 22 5.09 4.82 14.20
CA MET A 22 5.24 3.38 14.20
C MET A 22 6.71 2.98 14.31
N THR A 23 7.01 2.12 15.29
CA THR A 23 8.33 1.49 15.41
C THR A 23 8.49 0.40 14.36
N ARG A 24 9.74 0.11 14.00
CA ARG A 24 10.06 -0.93 13.01
C ARG A 24 9.59 -2.30 13.46
N GLU A 25 9.73 -2.63 14.74
CA GLU A 25 9.29 -3.91 15.32
C GLU A 25 7.77 -4.08 15.21
N ARG A 26 7.02 -2.99 15.45
CA ARG A 26 5.56 -2.98 15.33
C ARG A 26 5.15 -3.11 13.86
N GLU A 27 5.80 -2.39 12.94
CA GLU A 27 5.54 -2.50 11.50
C GLU A 27 5.75 -3.95 11.02
N ILE A 28 6.88 -4.58 11.36
CA ILE A 28 7.18 -5.96 10.98
C ILE A 28 6.09 -6.91 11.50
N THR A 29 5.69 -6.74 12.76
CA THR A 29 4.67 -7.59 13.38
C THR A 29 3.31 -7.46 12.70
N LEU A 30 2.86 -6.22 12.43
CA LEU A 30 1.56 -5.97 11.79
C LEU A 30 1.54 -6.46 10.34
N ARG A 31 2.63 -6.26 9.60
CA ARG A 31 2.75 -6.76 8.22
C ARG A 31 2.82 -8.28 8.14
N ALA A 32 3.43 -8.94 9.12
CA ALA A 32 3.41 -10.40 9.21
C ALA A 32 1.97 -10.92 9.37
N LYS A 33 1.18 -10.28 10.25
CA LYS A 33 -0.25 -10.62 10.44
C LYS A 33 -1.10 -10.34 9.20
N LEU A 34 -0.87 -9.21 8.52
CA LEU A 34 -1.56 -8.91 7.26
C LEU A 34 -1.25 -9.98 6.21
N ARG A 35 0.02 -10.37 6.09
CA ARG A 35 0.44 -11.43 5.17
C ARG A 35 -0.23 -12.76 5.49
N GLU A 36 -0.29 -13.14 6.76
CA GLU A 36 -0.98 -14.36 7.19
C GLU A 36 -2.47 -14.31 6.81
N ARG A 37 -3.16 -13.20 7.07
CA ARG A 37 -4.57 -13.01 6.66
C ARG A 37 -4.74 -13.15 5.15
N TRP A 38 -3.81 -12.59 4.38
CA TRP A 38 -3.83 -12.69 2.93
C TRP A 38 -3.62 -14.12 2.43
N ILE A 39 -2.64 -14.83 2.99
CA ILE A 39 -2.37 -16.24 2.69
C ILE A 39 -3.57 -17.13 3.06
N ASN A 40 -4.16 -16.92 4.24
CA ASN A 40 -5.32 -17.70 4.68
C ASN A 40 -6.51 -17.45 3.76
N GLY A 41 -6.80 -16.19 3.40
CA GLY A 41 -7.88 -15.89 2.46
C GLY A 41 -7.64 -16.48 1.06
N LEU A 42 -6.38 -16.49 0.57
CA LEU A 42 -6.02 -17.12 -0.70
C LEU A 42 -6.24 -18.63 -0.65
N THR A 43 -5.92 -19.25 0.49
CA THR A 43 -6.04 -20.71 0.68
C THR A 43 -7.49 -21.15 0.84
N GLU A 44 -8.33 -20.36 1.53
CA GLU A 44 -9.73 -20.66 1.80
C GLU A 44 -10.64 -20.38 0.60
N ASN A 45 -10.46 -19.24 -0.06
CA ASN A 45 -11.39 -18.75 -1.08
C ASN A 45 -10.80 -18.74 -2.51
N GLY A 46 -9.51 -19.09 -2.67
CA GLY A 46 -8.83 -19.14 -3.96
C GLY A 46 -8.70 -17.78 -4.67
N LEU A 47 -9.02 -16.69 -3.98
CA LEU A 47 -9.14 -15.33 -4.50
C LEU A 47 -9.01 -14.34 -3.33
N VAL A 48 -7.91 -13.61 -3.27
CA VAL A 48 -7.84 -12.37 -2.48
C VAL A 48 -7.10 -11.33 -3.31
N ARG A 49 -7.83 -10.34 -3.83
CA ARG A 49 -7.19 -9.14 -4.40
C ARG A 49 -6.36 -8.52 -3.28
N SER A 50 -5.14 -8.04 -3.54
CA SER A 50 -4.28 -7.53 -2.45
C SER A 50 -4.95 -6.40 -1.64
N GLY A 51 -5.83 -5.61 -2.27
CA GLY A 51 -6.65 -4.61 -1.60
C GLY A 51 -7.76 -5.15 -0.69
N ASP A 52 -8.17 -6.41 -0.84
CA ASP A 52 -9.25 -7.00 -0.03
C ASP A 52 -8.74 -7.47 1.34
N ALA A 53 -7.51 -7.98 1.44
CA ALA A 53 -6.89 -8.32 2.73
C ALA A 53 -6.51 -7.07 3.54
N ALA A 54 -6.08 -6.02 2.83
CA ALA A 54 -5.72 -4.71 3.37
C ALA A 54 -6.92 -3.83 3.74
N GLU A 55 -8.15 -4.23 3.38
CA GLU A 55 -9.33 -3.37 3.45
C GLU A 55 -9.11 -2.02 2.76
N ALA A 56 -8.39 -2.02 1.63
CA ALA A 56 -7.98 -0.83 0.90
C ALA A 56 -9.17 0.05 0.49
N HIS A 57 -8.90 1.35 0.31
CA HIS A 57 -9.95 2.34 0.08
C HIS A 57 -10.81 1.94 -1.13
N PRO A 58 -12.15 2.00 -1.04
CA PRO A 58 -13.04 1.56 -2.12
C PRO A 58 -12.75 2.20 -3.48
N MET A 59 -12.15 3.40 -3.49
CA MET A 59 -11.73 4.08 -4.73
C MET A 59 -10.82 3.23 -5.62
N TYR A 60 -10.00 2.34 -5.04
CA TYR A 60 -9.07 1.49 -5.81
C TYR A 60 -9.76 0.32 -6.52
N ARG A 61 -11.05 0.10 -6.23
CA ARG A 61 -11.87 -0.89 -6.94
C ARG A 61 -12.69 -0.27 -8.08
N LEU A 62 -12.60 1.04 -8.29
CA LEU A 62 -13.32 1.72 -9.35
C LEU A 62 -12.68 1.43 -10.71
N PRO A 63 -13.48 1.33 -11.80
CA PRO A 63 -12.95 1.34 -13.16
C PRO A 63 -12.10 2.59 -13.42
N GLU A 64 -11.04 2.48 -14.23
CA GLU A 64 -10.06 3.57 -14.48
C GLU A 64 -10.71 4.93 -14.81
N THR A 65 -11.77 4.93 -15.62
CA THR A 65 -12.49 6.16 -15.99
C THR A 65 -13.17 6.81 -14.78
N GLU A 66 -13.83 6.01 -13.95
CA GLU A 66 -14.50 6.46 -12.72
C GLU A 66 -13.48 6.88 -11.68
N PHE A 67 -12.38 6.14 -11.55
CA PHE A 67 -11.26 6.50 -10.66
C PHE A 67 -10.70 7.88 -11.00
N ARG A 68 -10.44 8.18 -12.28
CA ARG A 68 -9.98 9.50 -12.72
C ARG A 68 -11.02 10.61 -12.50
N GLN A 69 -12.30 10.30 -12.63
CA GLN A 69 -13.36 11.26 -12.31
C GLN A 69 -13.43 11.53 -10.80
N PHE A 70 -13.33 10.47 -9.99
CA PHE A 70 -13.26 10.56 -8.54
C PHE A 70 -12.09 11.45 -8.12
N LEU A 71 -10.86 11.16 -8.55
CA LEU A 71 -9.68 11.98 -8.22
C LEU A 71 -9.87 13.47 -8.56
N ARG A 72 -10.44 13.77 -9.74
CA ARG A 72 -10.69 15.17 -10.15
C ARG A 72 -11.72 15.87 -9.27
N ARG A 73 -12.77 15.15 -8.85
CA ARG A 73 -13.82 15.69 -7.98
C ARG A 73 -13.28 15.97 -6.58
N THR A 74 -12.49 15.06 -6.04
CA THR A 74 -12.02 15.13 -4.65
C THR A 74 -10.81 16.05 -4.47
N ASP A 75 -10.14 16.44 -5.54
CA ASP A 75 -8.84 17.14 -5.49
C ASP A 75 -8.83 18.45 -4.68
N ASN A 76 -9.96 19.15 -4.61
CA ASN A 76 -10.09 20.42 -3.87
C ASN A 76 -11.12 20.35 -2.74
N ASP A 77 -11.56 19.15 -2.37
CA ASP A 77 -12.54 18.93 -1.31
C ASP A 77 -11.82 18.58 0.01
N PRO A 78 -11.82 19.47 1.03
CA PRO A 78 -11.11 19.22 2.28
C PRO A 78 -11.69 18.02 3.05
N ASP A 79 -13.00 17.82 3.03
CA ASP A 79 -13.67 16.76 3.78
C ASP A 79 -13.36 15.40 3.17
N GLU A 80 -13.42 15.31 1.84
CA GLU A 80 -13.16 14.08 1.12
C GLU A 80 -11.68 13.69 1.18
N GLN A 81 -10.74 14.65 1.07
CA GLN A 81 -9.31 14.37 1.24
C GLN A 81 -8.98 13.94 2.68
N ALA A 82 -9.64 14.53 3.69
CA ALA A 82 -9.50 14.10 5.07
C ALA A 82 -10.08 12.70 5.30
N ALA A 83 -11.19 12.35 4.67
CA ALA A 83 -11.79 11.02 4.73
C ALA A 83 -10.88 9.95 4.10
N ILE A 84 -10.37 10.21 2.89
CA ILE A 84 -9.41 9.32 2.21
C ILE A 84 -8.18 9.11 3.09
N LEU A 85 -7.63 10.20 3.65
CA LEU A 85 -6.44 10.08 4.49
C LEU A 85 -6.71 9.31 5.78
N ASN A 86 -7.85 9.54 6.44
CA ASN A 86 -8.26 8.78 7.63
C ASN A 86 -8.32 7.28 7.36
N HIS A 87 -8.88 6.88 6.22
CA HIS A 87 -8.93 5.48 5.85
C HIS A 87 -7.52 4.87 5.71
N HIS A 88 -6.57 5.61 5.13
CA HIS A 88 -5.18 5.14 5.07
C HIS A 88 -4.50 5.12 6.45
N LEU A 89 -4.86 6.02 7.35
CA LEU A 89 -4.39 5.98 8.75
C LEU A 89 -4.90 4.71 9.46
N ASP A 90 -6.15 4.29 9.20
CA ASP A 90 -6.68 3.04 9.75
C ASP A 90 -5.84 1.84 9.30
N GLY A 91 -5.49 1.78 8.00
CA GLY A 91 -4.62 0.73 7.44
C GLY A 91 -3.20 0.77 8.02
N TYR A 92 -2.64 1.96 8.22
CA TYR A 92 -1.34 2.12 8.90
C TYR A 92 -1.39 1.56 10.31
N GLU A 93 -2.35 1.95 11.15
CA GLU A 93 -2.44 1.52 12.54
C GLU A 93 -2.71 0.02 12.69
N ARG A 94 -3.55 -0.54 11.80
CA ARG A 94 -4.02 -1.92 11.89
C ARG A 94 -3.08 -2.92 11.21
N TYR A 95 -2.43 -2.52 10.12
CA TYR A 95 -1.68 -3.45 9.26
C TYR A 95 -0.22 -3.02 9.00
N GLY A 96 0.20 -1.85 9.49
CA GLY A 96 1.52 -1.31 9.19
C GLY A 96 1.66 -0.90 7.72
N GLU A 97 0.54 -0.60 7.07
CA GLU A 97 0.53 -0.12 5.69
C GLU A 97 1.12 1.26 5.57
N PHE A 98 1.65 1.54 4.40
CA PHE A 98 2.19 2.84 4.12
C PHE A 98 1.07 3.83 3.76
N VAL A 99 0.99 4.95 4.47
CA VAL A 99 0.01 6.00 4.17
C VAL A 99 0.48 6.77 2.93
N PRO A 100 -0.24 6.80 1.80
CA PRO A 100 0.23 7.48 0.60
C PRO A 100 0.33 9.00 0.78
N PRO A 101 1.32 9.67 0.14
CA PRO A 101 1.53 11.11 0.34
C PRO A 101 0.56 11.99 -0.44
N TYR A 102 -0.15 11.43 -1.44
CA TYR A 102 -0.97 12.23 -2.35
C TYR A 102 -2.12 12.97 -1.62
N PRO A 103 -2.93 12.32 -0.77
CA PRO A 103 -3.98 13.03 -0.04
C PRO A 103 -3.42 14.11 0.91
N ALA A 104 -2.30 13.81 1.60
CA ALA A 104 -1.60 14.79 2.43
C ALA A 104 -1.10 16.00 1.62
N TRP A 105 -0.58 15.75 0.42
CA TRP A 105 -0.21 16.81 -0.53
C TRP A 105 -1.41 17.66 -0.95
N ARG A 106 -2.57 17.06 -1.22
CA ARG A 106 -3.79 17.81 -1.56
C ARG A 106 -4.26 18.67 -0.40
N ILE A 107 -4.24 18.15 0.82
CA ILE A 107 -4.59 18.90 2.04
C ILE A 107 -3.73 20.17 2.16
N VAL A 108 -2.41 20.09 2.02
CA VAL A 108 -1.55 21.29 2.12
C VAL A 108 -1.78 22.26 0.95
N VAL A 109 -2.14 21.78 -0.24
CA VAL A 109 -2.50 22.65 -1.38
C VAL A 109 -3.81 23.38 -1.09
N ILE A 110 -4.82 22.71 -0.55
CA ILE A 110 -6.12 23.29 -0.18
C ILE A 110 -5.92 24.37 0.90
N LEU A 111 -5.23 24.04 2.00
CA LEU A 111 -4.95 24.98 3.09
C LEU A 111 -4.18 26.22 2.61
N ARG A 112 -3.20 26.01 1.72
CA ARG A 112 -2.41 27.09 1.11
C ARG A 112 -3.27 28.03 0.28
N ARG A 113 -4.14 27.50 -0.58
CA ARG A 113 -5.07 28.29 -1.42
C ARG A 113 -6.04 29.09 -0.56
N ALA A 114 -6.50 28.50 0.54
CA ALA A 114 -7.34 29.14 1.54
C ALA A 114 -6.61 30.13 2.45
N LYS A 115 -5.29 30.33 2.26
CA LYS A 115 -4.42 31.19 3.09
C LYS A 115 -4.40 30.78 4.57
N ARG A 116 -4.74 29.54 4.92
CA ARG A 116 -4.67 28.96 6.27
C ARG A 116 -3.29 28.39 6.57
N ARG A 117 -2.28 29.28 6.60
CA ARG A 117 -0.88 28.91 6.85
C ARG A 117 -0.67 28.31 8.24
N ASP A 118 -1.48 28.73 9.21
CA ASP A 118 -1.52 28.20 10.57
C ASP A 118 -1.85 26.69 10.58
N LEU A 119 -2.94 26.31 9.91
CA LEU A 119 -3.34 24.91 9.79
C LEU A 119 -2.39 24.12 8.88
N GLU A 120 -1.87 24.73 7.81
CA GLU A 120 -0.89 24.11 6.92
C GLU A 120 0.37 23.69 7.70
N ALA A 121 0.91 24.60 8.53
CA ALA A 121 2.08 24.34 9.36
C ALA A 121 1.78 23.27 10.42
N ARG A 122 0.64 23.37 11.12
CA ARG A 122 0.24 22.38 12.13
C ARG A 122 0.11 20.99 11.52
N PHE A 123 -0.60 20.86 10.39
CA PHE A 123 -0.73 19.59 9.69
C PHE A 123 0.61 19.00 9.27
N LEU A 124 1.52 19.81 8.71
CA LEU A 124 2.84 19.35 8.29
C LEU A 124 3.69 18.86 9.45
N VAL A 125 3.63 19.51 10.62
CA VAL A 125 4.30 19.04 11.84
C VAL A 125 3.77 17.66 12.23
N SER A 126 2.46 17.53 12.38
CA SER A 126 1.81 16.27 12.77
C SER A 126 2.13 15.16 11.77
N TRP A 127 1.98 15.44 10.47
CA TRP A 127 2.24 14.50 9.40
C TRP A 127 3.69 14.04 9.37
N LEU A 128 4.64 14.98 9.35
CA LEU A 128 6.06 14.64 9.23
C LEU A 128 6.57 13.92 10.48
N ARG A 129 6.01 14.17 11.67
CA ARG A 129 6.34 13.38 12.88
C ARG A 129 6.08 11.88 12.71
N CYS A 130 4.96 11.51 12.07
CA CYS A 130 4.58 10.11 11.90
C CYS A 130 5.11 9.49 10.58
N PHE A 131 5.28 10.30 9.53
CA PHE A 131 5.48 9.82 8.15
C PHE A 131 6.71 10.42 7.46
N TYR A 132 7.71 10.87 8.21
CA TYR A 132 8.94 11.51 7.71
C TYR A 132 9.72 10.69 6.66
N ALA A 133 9.56 9.36 6.67
CA ALA A 133 10.36 8.43 5.87
C ALA A 133 9.63 7.80 4.68
N GLY A 134 8.72 8.54 4.07
CA GLY A 134 7.98 8.03 2.95
C GLY A 134 8.75 7.87 1.64
N ILE A 135 8.26 6.96 0.79
CA ILE A 135 8.76 6.73 -0.57
C ILE A 135 7.99 7.60 -1.56
N GLY A 136 8.72 8.41 -2.33
CA GLY A 136 8.19 9.19 -3.45
C GLY A 136 8.45 10.69 -3.31
N THR A 137 8.53 11.38 -4.45
CA THR A 137 8.85 12.81 -4.55
C THR A 137 7.93 13.69 -3.70
N ARG A 138 6.67 13.29 -3.51
CA ARG A 138 5.69 14.03 -2.71
C ARG A 138 6.07 14.14 -1.22
N TYR A 139 6.81 13.19 -0.65
CA TYR A 139 7.31 13.35 0.73
C TYR A 139 8.33 14.46 0.84
N ASP A 140 9.31 14.46 -0.07
CA ASP A 140 10.36 15.47 -0.08
C ASP A 140 9.75 16.87 -0.38
N GLU A 141 8.71 16.94 -1.19
CA GLU A 141 7.96 18.20 -1.42
C GLU A 141 7.18 18.68 -0.18
N LEU A 142 6.56 17.77 0.58
CA LEU A 142 5.89 18.10 1.85
C LEU A 142 6.90 18.62 2.87
N GLU A 143 8.06 17.98 2.97
CA GLU A 143 9.17 18.41 3.82
C GLU A 143 9.68 19.80 3.43
N LEU A 144 9.98 20.00 2.14
CA LEU A 144 10.44 21.29 1.61
C LEU A 144 9.43 22.40 1.91
N ARG A 145 8.14 22.09 1.83
CA ARG A 145 7.06 23.03 2.15
C ARG A 145 7.04 23.37 3.65
N ALA A 146 7.21 22.39 4.53
CA ALA A 146 7.31 22.62 5.97
C ALA A 146 8.50 23.54 6.31
N ARG A 147 9.67 23.30 5.71
CA ARG A 147 10.85 24.19 5.85
C ARG A 147 10.55 25.61 5.41
N LYS A 148 9.86 25.79 4.27
CA LYS A 148 9.46 27.12 3.76
C LYS A 148 8.46 27.86 4.65
N LEU A 149 7.74 27.13 5.52
CA LEU A 149 6.84 27.70 6.53
C LEU A 149 7.55 28.00 7.86
N GLY A 150 8.84 27.68 7.98
CA GLY A 150 9.59 27.85 9.23
C GLY A 150 9.35 26.75 10.26
N VAL A 151 8.83 25.60 9.84
CA VAL A 151 8.70 24.43 10.73
C VAL A 151 10.10 23.89 11.05
N ASP A 152 10.40 23.75 12.35
CA ASP A 152 11.64 23.13 12.81
C ASP A 152 11.56 21.60 12.72
N LEU A 153 12.22 21.07 11.69
CA LEU A 153 12.28 19.63 11.46
C LEU A 153 13.37 18.91 12.27
N SER A 154 14.23 19.65 12.99
CA SER A 154 15.32 19.05 13.77
C SER A 154 14.82 18.24 14.97
N SER A 155 13.61 18.55 15.44
CA SER A 155 12.91 17.86 16.51
C SER A 155 12.18 16.58 16.07
N LEU A 156 12.07 16.34 14.75
CA LEU A 156 11.40 15.17 14.23
C LEU A 156 12.27 13.91 14.41
N PRO A 157 11.67 12.73 14.58
CA PRO A 157 12.42 11.49 14.68
C PRO A 157 13.31 11.31 13.43
N PRO A 158 14.51 10.74 13.58
CA PRO A 158 15.40 10.51 12.46
C PRO A 158 14.67 9.64 11.42
N ARG A 159 14.82 10.00 10.14
CA ARG A 159 14.26 9.24 9.02
C ARG A 159 14.73 7.79 9.19
N PRO A 160 13.86 6.79 9.44
CA PRO A 160 14.31 5.41 9.52
C PRO A 160 15.16 5.07 8.30
N ILE A 161 16.34 4.51 8.57
CA ILE A 161 17.27 4.05 7.54
C ILE A 161 16.47 3.12 6.64
N ARG A 162 16.39 3.49 5.36
CA ARG A 162 15.67 2.75 4.32
C ARG A 162 16.02 1.28 4.44
N THR A 163 15.09 0.49 4.94
CA THR A 163 15.08 -0.91 4.55
C THR A 163 14.51 -0.92 3.15
N PRO A 164 15.20 -1.49 2.16
CA PRO A 164 14.62 -1.73 0.85
C PRO A 164 13.24 -2.35 1.08
N ARG A 165 12.23 -1.86 0.35
CA ARG A 165 10.86 -2.39 0.40
C ARG A 165 10.92 -3.90 0.56
N ALA A 166 10.21 -4.40 1.56
CA ALA A 166 9.78 -5.78 1.47
C ALA A 166 8.89 -5.88 0.18
N PRO A 167 9.19 -6.78 -0.75
CA PRO A 167 8.83 -6.70 -2.18
C PRO A 167 7.36 -7.09 -2.48
N HIS A 168 6.36 -6.51 -1.81
CA HIS A 168 5.04 -7.17 -1.65
C HIS A 168 3.86 -6.73 -2.51
N ASP A 169 3.98 -5.84 -3.47
CA ASP A 169 2.80 -5.43 -4.25
C ASP A 169 2.55 -6.39 -5.42
N VAL A 170 2.10 -7.61 -5.12
CA VAL A 170 1.38 -8.43 -6.09
C VAL A 170 -0.09 -8.02 -6.05
N CYS A 171 -0.59 -7.38 -7.10
CA CYS A 171 -1.98 -6.94 -7.21
C CYS A 171 -2.65 -7.56 -8.43
N ASN A 172 -3.98 -7.50 -8.50
CA ASN A 172 -4.77 -7.94 -9.66
C ASN A 172 -4.56 -9.40 -10.14
N LEU A 173 -3.83 -10.19 -9.35
CA LEU A 173 -3.42 -11.56 -9.65
C LEU A 173 -3.97 -12.47 -8.55
N SER A 174 -4.76 -13.45 -8.96
CA SER A 174 -5.21 -14.53 -8.08
C SER A 174 -4.43 -15.80 -8.37
N MET A 175 -4.14 -16.55 -7.32
CA MET A 175 -3.26 -17.72 -7.37
C MET A 175 -3.85 -18.85 -6.54
N ARG A 176 -3.77 -20.07 -7.07
CA ARG A 176 -4.18 -21.30 -6.37
C ARG A 176 -3.15 -22.39 -6.61
N VAL A 177 -2.82 -23.15 -5.57
CA VAL A 177 -2.01 -24.37 -5.73
C VAL A 177 -2.81 -25.41 -6.49
N LYS A 178 -2.33 -25.79 -7.67
CA LYS A 178 -2.89 -26.84 -8.52
C LYS A 178 -2.36 -28.21 -8.11
N SER A 179 -1.05 -28.32 -7.91
CA SER A 179 -0.38 -29.57 -7.54
C SER A 179 0.75 -29.31 -6.55
N VAL A 180 1.07 -30.32 -5.75
CA VAL A 180 2.24 -30.35 -4.86
C VAL A 180 2.93 -31.68 -5.12
N THR A 181 4.17 -31.63 -5.59
CA THR A 181 4.94 -32.80 -6.00
C THR A 181 6.28 -32.81 -5.26
N PRO A 182 6.63 -33.86 -4.49
CA PRO A 182 7.96 -33.99 -3.91
C PRO A 182 9.03 -33.94 -5.00
N GLN A 183 10.06 -33.12 -4.81
CA GLN A 183 11.16 -32.98 -5.75
C GLN A 183 12.27 -34.01 -5.47
N ASP A 184 12.36 -34.48 -4.22
CA ASP A 184 13.32 -35.47 -3.76
C ASP A 184 12.64 -36.68 -3.09
N THR A 185 13.41 -37.76 -2.97
CA THR A 185 12.97 -39.02 -2.36
C THR A 185 12.83 -38.93 -0.84
N ASP A 186 13.47 -37.95 -0.19
CA ASP A 186 13.38 -37.73 1.26
C ASP A 186 12.21 -36.80 1.65
N GLY A 187 11.52 -36.21 0.67
CA GLY A 187 10.34 -35.37 0.88
C GLY A 187 10.66 -34.03 1.54
N THR A 188 11.89 -33.55 1.39
CA THR A 188 12.34 -32.30 2.00
C THR A 188 12.19 -31.09 1.07
N SER A 189 12.05 -31.33 -0.24
CA SER A 189 11.75 -30.29 -1.23
C SER A 189 10.50 -30.63 -2.04
N TYR A 190 9.73 -29.58 -2.38
CA TYR A 190 8.47 -29.71 -3.09
C TYR A 190 8.40 -28.73 -4.26
N TYR A 191 7.98 -29.25 -5.41
CA TYR A 191 7.53 -28.47 -6.55
C TYR A 191 6.04 -28.15 -6.42
N PHE A 192 5.67 -26.92 -6.74
CA PHE A 192 4.30 -26.45 -6.70
C PHE A 192 3.89 -25.97 -8.08
N ASP A 193 2.81 -26.55 -8.62
CA ASP A 193 2.11 -25.94 -9.74
C ASP A 193 1.09 -24.95 -9.20
N PHE A 194 1.04 -23.77 -9.80
CA PHE A 194 0.03 -22.76 -9.49
C PHE A 194 -0.84 -22.49 -10.72
N ASP A 195 -2.15 -22.42 -10.50
CA ASP A 195 -3.07 -21.77 -11.42
C ASP A 195 -3.12 -20.28 -11.10
N TYR A 196 -3.03 -19.44 -12.14
CA TYR A 196 -3.03 -17.99 -12.05
C TYR A 196 -4.21 -17.43 -12.84
N HIS A 197 -4.91 -16.43 -12.32
CA HIS A 197 -5.85 -15.67 -13.15
C HIS A 197 -5.87 -14.19 -12.78
N CYS A 198 -6.07 -13.36 -13.79
CA CYS A 198 -6.28 -11.93 -13.66
C CYS A 198 -7.62 -11.67 -12.96
N THR A 199 -7.61 -10.94 -11.85
CA THR A 199 -8.86 -10.61 -11.14
C THR A 199 -9.72 -9.57 -11.85
N GLU A 200 -9.17 -8.91 -12.87
CA GLU A 200 -9.88 -7.88 -13.65
C GLU A 200 -10.59 -8.46 -14.88
N CYS A 201 -9.92 -9.32 -15.67
CA CYS A 201 -10.50 -9.87 -16.90
C CYS A 201 -10.69 -11.39 -16.89
N GLY A 202 -10.29 -12.10 -15.82
CA GLY A 202 -10.37 -13.56 -15.73
C GLY A 202 -9.34 -14.32 -16.57
N SER A 203 -8.48 -13.63 -17.33
CA SER A 203 -7.46 -14.28 -18.17
C SER A 203 -6.40 -15.00 -17.35
N TYR A 204 -5.95 -16.16 -17.82
CA TYR A 204 -4.87 -16.97 -17.23
C TYR A 204 -3.49 -16.63 -17.80
N ARG A 205 -3.40 -15.63 -18.69
CA ARG A 205 -2.15 -15.28 -19.36
C ARG A 205 -1.36 -14.28 -18.53
N LEU A 206 -0.13 -14.66 -18.18
CA LEU A 206 0.91 -13.77 -17.66
C LEU A 206 1.75 -13.24 -18.83
N SER A 207 2.13 -11.97 -18.77
CA SER A 207 2.98 -11.32 -19.76
C SER A 207 4.01 -10.46 -19.05
N TYR A 208 5.17 -10.30 -19.67
CA TYR A 208 6.20 -9.33 -19.33
C TYR A 208 6.67 -8.70 -20.64
N ASP A 209 7.52 -7.68 -20.57
CA ASP A 209 8.01 -7.01 -21.77
C ASP A 209 8.97 -7.95 -22.55
N ASP A 210 8.66 -8.14 -23.83
CA ASP A 210 9.43 -9.03 -24.72
C ASP A 210 10.89 -8.56 -24.84
N GLY A 211 11.82 -9.51 -24.85
CA GLY A 211 13.26 -9.24 -25.01
C GLY A 211 13.99 -8.85 -23.72
N ILE A 212 13.33 -8.94 -22.56
CA ILE A 212 13.96 -8.79 -21.25
C ILE A 212 14.12 -10.17 -20.60
N ASP A 213 15.31 -10.46 -20.10
CA ASP A 213 15.54 -11.64 -19.26
C ASP A 213 14.71 -11.55 -17.99
N LEU A 214 14.10 -12.66 -17.60
CA LEU A 214 13.20 -12.73 -16.46
C LEU A 214 14.00 -12.65 -15.14
N THR A 215 14.30 -11.43 -14.71
CA THR A 215 14.95 -11.12 -13.44
C THR A 215 13.94 -10.88 -12.32
N TYR A 216 14.41 -10.87 -11.08
CA TYR A 216 13.59 -10.59 -9.89
C TYR A 216 12.83 -9.25 -9.99
N ASP A 217 13.39 -8.26 -10.69
CA ASP A 217 12.78 -6.93 -10.86
C ASP A 217 11.86 -6.78 -12.07
N THR A 218 11.72 -7.81 -12.89
CA THR A 218 10.90 -7.80 -14.11
C THR A 218 9.45 -7.50 -13.77
N ALA A 219 8.85 -6.50 -14.43
CA ALA A 219 7.43 -6.20 -14.26
C ALA A 219 6.57 -7.25 -14.98
N MET A 220 5.53 -7.69 -14.29
CA MET A 220 4.59 -8.71 -14.75
C MET A 220 3.20 -8.09 -14.89
N TYR A 221 2.49 -8.49 -15.93
CA TYR A 221 1.18 -7.95 -16.32
C TYR A 221 0.24 -9.08 -16.76
N CYS A 222 -1.05 -8.78 -16.82
CA CYS A 222 -2.00 -9.63 -17.53
C CYS A 222 -1.69 -9.63 -19.03
N GLY A 223 -1.61 -10.80 -19.65
CA GLY A 223 -1.39 -10.93 -21.10
C GLY A 223 -2.51 -10.36 -21.94
N GLU A 224 -3.74 -10.32 -21.42
CA GLU A 224 -4.93 -9.84 -22.11
C GLU A 224 -5.19 -8.36 -21.86
N CYS A 225 -5.59 -7.98 -20.62
CA CYS A 225 -5.97 -6.60 -20.31
C CYS A 225 -4.82 -5.68 -19.90
N LYS A 226 -3.58 -6.21 -19.85
CA LYS A 226 -2.35 -5.46 -19.50
C LYS A 226 -2.33 -4.80 -18.13
N VAL A 227 -3.27 -5.13 -17.23
CA VAL A 227 -3.21 -4.67 -15.83
C VAL A 227 -1.93 -5.19 -15.16
N PRO A 228 -1.19 -4.35 -14.40
CA PRO A 228 0.01 -4.81 -13.72
C PRO A 228 -0.34 -5.78 -12.59
N PHE A 229 0.51 -6.80 -12.47
CA PHE A 229 0.48 -7.76 -11.37
C PHE A 229 1.52 -7.49 -10.31
N GLY A 230 2.67 -6.90 -10.65
CA GLY A 230 3.77 -6.67 -9.72
C GLY A 230 5.11 -7.07 -10.34
N ARG A 231 6.14 -7.23 -9.52
CA ARG A 231 7.45 -7.73 -9.98
C ARG A 231 7.50 -9.26 -9.93
N TYR A 232 8.26 -9.88 -10.81
CA TYR A 232 8.42 -11.33 -10.85
C TYR A 232 8.89 -11.90 -9.51
N GLY A 233 9.89 -11.27 -8.89
CA GLY A 233 10.39 -11.67 -7.58
C GLY A 233 9.36 -11.61 -6.46
N ALA A 234 8.49 -10.60 -6.50
CA ALA A 234 7.35 -10.48 -5.58
C ALA A 234 6.36 -11.64 -5.74
N ILE A 235 6.07 -12.00 -6.99
CA ILE A 235 5.20 -13.14 -7.32
C ILE A 235 5.86 -14.44 -6.86
N GLN A 236 7.17 -14.63 -7.06
CA GLN A 236 7.89 -15.80 -6.56
C GLN A 236 7.86 -15.91 -5.03
N ASP A 237 8.02 -14.79 -4.32
CA ASP A 237 7.92 -14.75 -2.86
C ASP A 237 6.51 -15.12 -2.37
N LEU A 238 5.48 -14.65 -3.09
CA LEU A 238 4.11 -15.04 -2.85
C LEU A 238 3.88 -16.54 -3.08
N CYS A 239 4.36 -17.10 -4.21
CA CYS A 239 4.30 -18.54 -4.47
C CYS A 239 4.91 -19.32 -3.32
N ARG A 240 6.11 -18.92 -2.87
CA ARG A 240 6.82 -19.59 -1.76
C ARG A 240 6.02 -19.54 -0.47
N ALA A 241 5.40 -18.40 -0.17
CA ALA A 241 4.57 -18.24 1.02
C ALA A 241 3.29 -19.10 0.97
N ILE A 242 2.59 -19.12 -0.17
CA ILE A 242 1.41 -19.97 -0.37
C ILE A 242 1.80 -21.46 -0.29
N GLY A 243 2.90 -21.85 -0.94
CA GLY A 243 3.39 -23.24 -0.92
C GLY A 243 3.72 -23.70 0.50
N LYS A 244 4.39 -22.86 1.30
CA LYS A 244 4.68 -23.16 2.71
C LYS A 244 3.41 -23.33 3.55
N ALA A 245 2.39 -22.51 3.32
CA ALA A 245 1.11 -22.64 4.00
C ALA A 245 0.37 -23.93 3.59
N GLU A 246 0.44 -24.29 2.31
CA GLU A 246 -0.18 -25.51 1.78
C GLU A 246 0.49 -26.80 2.32
N LEU A 247 1.82 -26.81 2.49
CA LEU A 247 2.53 -27.93 3.14
C LEU A 247 2.09 -28.08 4.60
N THR A 248 2.11 -26.97 5.36
CA THR A 248 1.63 -26.93 6.74
C THR A 248 0.21 -27.51 6.85
N ARG A 249 -0.69 -27.15 5.93
CA ARG A 249 -2.08 -27.63 5.88
C ARG A 249 -2.19 -29.13 5.60
N ARG A 250 -1.27 -29.68 4.80
CA ARG A 250 -1.23 -31.12 4.45
C ARG A 250 -0.47 -31.96 5.49
N GLY A 251 0.14 -31.33 6.50
CA GLY A 251 0.99 -32.02 7.47
C GLY A 251 2.30 -32.54 6.85
N LEU A 252 2.79 -31.85 5.83
CA LEU A 252 4.02 -32.15 5.08
C LEU A 252 5.14 -31.17 5.44
#